data_AF-A0A529M4B4-F1
#
_entry.id   AF-A0A529M4B4-F1
#
_cell.length_a   1.000
_cell.length_b   1.000
_cell.length_c   1.000
_cell.angle_alpha   90.00
_cell.angle_beta   90.00
_cell.angle_gamma   90.00
#
_symmetry.space_group_name_H-M   'P 1'
#
loop_
_entity.id
_entity.type
_entity.pdbx_description
1 polymer ?
#
loop_
_entity_poly.entity_id
_entity_poly.type
_entity_poly.pdbx_seq_one_letter_code
_entity_poly.pdbx_strand_id
1 'polypeptide(L)'
;GIHLSLIEPGPVTSKIASNGLSWFLKNIDVDNSVHRADYQAQLARLQAGGSVSKLKPGPEVVHNALRHALLSQRPRPHYVVTVPARIGAVLKRILPASMLYHVLARRA
;
A
#
# COMPACT_ATOMS: atom_id res chain seq x y z
N GLY A 1 -20.55 -12.67 19.46
CA GLY A 1 -21.23 -12.43 18.17
C GLY A 1 -20.24 -12.65 17.04
N ILE A 2 -20.54 -12.20 15.82
CA ILE A 2 -19.58 -12.19 14.70
C ILE A 2 -18.80 -10.87 14.73
N HIS A 3 -17.47 -10.94 14.59
CA HIS A 3 -16.60 -9.77 14.53
C HIS A 3 -15.97 -9.64 13.14
N LEU A 4 -15.87 -8.41 12.64
CA LEU A 4 -15.21 -8.08 11.37
C LEU A 4 -14.00 -7.19 11.64
N SER A 5 -12.86 -7.53 11.04
CA SER A 5 -11.60 -6.81 11.18
C SER A 5 -10.94 -6.61 9.82
N LEU A 6 -10.60 -5.36 9.48
CA LEU A 6 -9.80 -4.99 8.32
C LEU A 6 -8.35 -4.77 8.73
N ILE A 7 -7.41 -5.41 8.03
CA ILE A 7 -5.97 -5.19 8.19
C ILE A 7 -5.51 -4.27 7.07
N GLU A 8 -4.96 -3.12 7.42
CA GLU A 8 -4.61 -2.02 6.52
C GLU A 8 -3.09 -1.81 6.54
N PRO A 9 -2.32 -2.64 5.80
CA PRO A 9 -0.90 -2.42 5.64
C PRO A 9 -0.65 -1.28 4.65
N GLY A 10 0.37 -0.48 4.94
CA GLY A 10 1.07 0.27 3.90
C GLY A 10 2.06 -0.66 3.19
N PRO A 11 3.10 -0.11 2.54
CA PRO A 11 4.09 -0.94 1.87
C PRO A 11 4.77 -1.92 2.84
N VAL A 12 4.67 -3.21 2.55
CA VAL A 12 5.35 -4.31 3.24
C VAL A 12 6.15 -5.14 2.25
N THR A 13 7.21 -5.80 2.71
CA THR A 13 7.98 -6.72 1.88
C THR A 13 7.10 -7.90 1.45
N SER A 14 6.83 -8.02 0.16
CA SER A 14 5.99 -9.06 -0.42
C SER A 14 6.25 -9.21 -1.93
N LYS A 15 5.70 -10.25 -2.55
CA LYS A 15 5.77 -10.50 -4.00
C LYS A 15 4.66 -9.81 -4.80
N ILE A 16 3.90 -8.88 -4.21
CA ILE A 16 2.76 -8.23 -4.90
C ILE A 16 3.22 -7.52 -6.17
N ALA A 17 4.33 -6.78 -6.13
CA ALA A 17 4.83 -6.06 -7.30
C ALA A 17 5.32 -7.01 -8.41
N SER A 18 6.12 -8.02 -8.05
CA SER A 18 6.60 -9.01 -9.01
C SER A 18 5.46 -9.82 -9.64
N ASN A 19 4.45 -10.19 -8.84
CA ASN A 19 3.27 -10.90 -9.32
C ASN A 19 2.38 -9.99 -10.20
N GLY A 20 2.34 -8.70 -9.90
CA GLY A 20 1.60 -7.70 -10.68
C GLY A 20 2.27 -7.32 -12.01
N LEU A 21 3.59 -7.50 -12.12
CA LEU A 21 4.34 -7.16 -13.34
C LEU A 21 3.84 -7.94 -14.56
N SER A 22 3.58 -9.23 -14.42
CA SER A 22 3.06 -10.05 -15.53
C SER A 22 1.70 -9.55 -16.02
N TRP A 23 0.84 -9.15 -15.10
CA TRP A 23 -0.46 -8.56 -15.42
C TRP A 23 -0.32 -7.18 -16.05
N PHE A 24 0.62 -6.36 -15.59
CA PHE A 24 0.89 -5.05 -16.18
C PHE A 24 1.31 -5.20 -17.65
N LEU A 25 2.32 -6.03 -17.93
CA LEU A 25 2.82 -6.28 -19.29
C LEU A 25 1.74 -6.84 -20.22
N LYS A 26 0.82 -7.66 -19.69
CA LYS A 26 -0.25 -8.27 -20.47
C LYS A 26 -1.35 -7.28 -20.87
N ASN A 27 -1.65 -6.29 -20.02
CA ASN A 27 -2.89 -5.52 -20.14
C ASN A 27 -2.69 -4.02 -20.38
N ILE A 28 -1.46 -3.51 -20.23
CA ILE A 28 -1.17 -2.08 -20.35
C ILE A 28 -0.33 -1.84 -21.61
N ASP A 29 -0.91 -1.14 -22.59
CA ASP A 29 -0.16 -0.60 -23.72
C ASP A 29 0.57 0.66 -23.26
N VAL A 30 1.88 0.51 -23.00
CA VAL A 30 2.73 1.61 -22.53
C VAL A 30 3.03 2.59 -23.65
N ASP A 31 3.24 2.11 -24.87
CA ASP A 31 3.79 2.92 -25.94
C ASP A 31 2.76 3.84 -26.60
N ASN A 32 1.50 3.40 -26.68
CA ASN A 32 0.42 4.17 -27.31
C ASN A 32 -0.48 4.91 -26.30
N SER A 33 -0.16 4.87 -25.00
CA SER A 33 -0.95 5.54 -23.96
C SER A 33 -0.61 7.03 -23.83
N VAL A 34 -1.64 7.86 -23.57
CA VAL A 34 -1.47 9.26 -23.16
C VAL A 34 -0.72 9.40 -21.83
N HIS A 35 -0.66 8.32 -21.03
CA HIS A 35 0.06 8.22 -19.76
C HIS A 35 1.42 7.52 -19.89
N ARG A 36 2.00 7.46 -21.11
CA ARG A 36 3.24 6.73 -21.41
C ARG A 36 4.36 6.99 -20.39
N ALA A 37 4.62 8.25 -20.04
CA ALA A 37 5.66 8.60 -19.09
C ALA A 37 5.43 7.99 -17.70
N ASP A 38 4.21 8.08 -17.18
CA ASP A 38 3.84 7.51 -15.88
C ASP A 38 3.90 5.98 -15.90
N TYR A 39 3.50 5.37 -17.01
CA TYR A 39 3.55 3.92 -17.20
C TYR A 39 4.97 3.39 -17.30
N GLN A 40 5.88 4.10 -17.97
CA GLN A 40 7.30 3.75 -17.99
C GLN A 40 7.92 3.81 -16.58
N ALA A 41 7.63 4.87 -15.82
CA ALA A 41 8.07 4.98 -14.43
C ALA A 41 7.50 3.84 -13.56
N GLN A 42 6.20 3.52 -13.73
CA GLN A 42 5.56 2.42 -13.02
C GLN A 42 6.14 1.05 -13.40
N LEU A 43 6.42 0.81 -14.68
CA LEU A 43 7.03 -0.41 -15.17
C LEU A 43 8.42 -0.61 -14.55
N ALA A 44 9.25 0.43 -14.54
CA ALA A 44 10.56 0.40 -13.89
C ALA A 44 10.44 0.07 -12.38
N ARG A 45 9.46 0.67 -11.68
CA ARG A 45 9.18 0.34 -10.27
C ARG A 45 8.77 -1.12 -10.08
N LEU A 46 7.92 -1.67 -10.95
CA LEU A 46 7.47 -3.06 -10.87
C LEU A 46 8.62 -4.04 -11.15
N GLN A 47 9.46 -3.76 -12.15
CA GLN A 47 10.65 -4.54 -12.47
C GLN A 47 11.67 -4.54 -11.33
N ALA A 48 11.78 -3.44 -10.59
CA ALA A 48 12.61 -3.35 -9.39
C ALA A 48 12.04 -4.08 -8.15
N GLY A 49 10.91 -4.80 -8.28
CA GLY A 49 10.27 -5.50 -7.16
C GLY A 49 9.34 -4.61 -6.33
N GLY A 50 8.92 -3.46 -6.87
CA GLY A 50 8.04 -2.49 -6.22
C GLY A 50 8.80 -1.40 -5.48
N SER A 51 8.16 -0.77 -4.50
CA SER A 51 8.82 0.34 -3.77
C SER A 51 10.09 -0.15 -3.03
N VAL A 52 11.21 0.52 -3.27
CA VAL A 52 12.57 0.11 -2.83
C VAL A 52 12.91 0.64 -1.43
N SER A 53 11.92 1.07 -0.64
CA SER A 53 12.20 1.64 0.68
C SER A 53 12.81 0.58 1.60
N LYS A 54 14.09 0.77 1.97
CA LYS A 54 14.85 -0.10 2.88
C LYS A 54 14.25 -0.18 4.29
N LEU A 55 13.34 0.74 4.63
CA LEU A 55 12.68 0.82 5.93
C LEU A 55 11.32 0.12 5.95
N LYS A 56 10.92 -0.57 4.87
CA LYS A 56 9.67 -1.32 4.87
C LYS A 56 9.75 -2.48 5.85
N PRO A 57 8.73 -2.64 6.71
CA PRO A 57 8.64 -3.83 7.54
C PRO A 57 8.38 -5.07 6.67
N GLY A 58 8.80 -6.22 7.18
CA GLY A 58 8.44 -7.51 6.63
C GLY A 58 6.95 -7.86 6.87
N PRO A 59 6.48 -9.02 6.34
CA PRO A 59 5.09 -9.45 6.45
C PRO A 59 4.63 -9.71 7.89
N GLU A 60 5.55 -9.78 8.85
CA GLU A 60 5.30 -10.04 10.26
C GLU A 60 4.37 -8.99 10.89
N VAL A 61 4.39 -7.75 10.40
CA VAL A 61 3.47 -6.70 10.90
C VAL A 61 2.01 -7.01 10.55
N VAL A 62 1.76 -7.63 9.41
CA VAL A 62 0.43 -8.09 9.00
C VAL A 62 0.05 -9.32 9.82
N HIS A 63 0.97 -10.28 9.95
CA HIS A 63 0.76 -11.48 10.75
C HIS A 63 0.42 -11.16 12.21
N ASN A 64 1.12 -10.21 12.84
CA ASN A 64 0.86 -9.81 14.21
C ASN A 64 -0.55 -9.22 14.41
N ALA A 65 -1.02 -8.42 13.45
CA ALA A 65 -2.39 -7.91 13.49
C ALA A 65 -3.43 -9.00 13.24
N LEU A 66 -3.17 -9.90 12.29
CA LEU A 66 -4.03 -11.07 12.01
C LEU A 66 -4.16 -11.95 13.26
N ARG A 67 -3.04 -12.27 13.90
CA ARG A 67 -3.02 -13.05 15.14
C ARG A 67 -3.86 -12.40 16.24
N HIS A 68 -3.74 -11.09 16.43
CA HIS A 68 -4.59 -10.38 17.39
C HIS A 68 -6.06 -10.40 16.99
N ALA A 69 -6.38 -10.19 15.71
CA ALA A 69 -7.76 -10.21 15.21
C ALA A 69 -8.44 -11.57 15.42
N LEU A 70 -7.70 -12.68 15.26
CA LEU A 70 -8.23 -14.03 15.43
C LEU A 70 -8.33 -14.47 16.90
N LEU A 71 -7.40 -14.04 17.76
CA LEU A 71 -7.30 -14.56 19.13
C LEU A 71 -7.91 -13.64 20.20
N SER A 72 -8.21 -12.39 19.87
CA SER A 72 -8.80 -11.46 20.84
C SER A 72 -10.29 -11.75 21.05
N GLN A 73 -10.74 -11.72 22.31
CA GLN A 73 -12.17 -11.73 22.65
C GLN A 73 -12.90 -10.47 22.17
N ARG A 74 -12.16 -9.38 21.93
CA ARG A 74 -12.68 -8.09 21.45
C ARG A 74 -11.74 -7.54 20.36
N PRO A 75 -11.75 -8.14 19.15
CA PRO A 75 -10.88 -7.69 18.08
C PRO A 75 -11.29 -6.28 17.61
N ARG A 76 -10.31 -5.50 17.15
CA ARG A 76 -10.54 -4.15 16.62
C ARG A 76 -11.13 -4.23 15.20
N PRO A 77 -11.99 -3.29 14.79
CA PRO A 77 -12.53 -3.27 13.44
C PRO A 77 -11.46 -2.90 12.38
N HIS A 78 -10.44 -2.11 12.75
CA HIS A 78 -9.39 -1.66 11.83
C HIS A 78 -8.00 -1.81 12.46
N TYR A 79 -7.05 -2.38 11.72
CA TYR A 79 -5.65 -2.53 12.10
C TYR A 79 -4.74 -1.83 11.09
N VAL A 80 -4.36 -0.59 11.38
CA VAL A 80 -3.37 0.15 10.60
C VAL A 80 -1.96 -0.24 11.08
N VAL A 81 -1.28 -1.09 10.31
CA VAL A 81 -0.12 -1.85 10.84
C VAL A 81 1.24 -1.23 10.54
N THR A 82 1.37 -0.43 9.49
CA THR A 82 2.65 0.19 9.12
C THR A 82 2.71 1.67 9.49
N VAL A 83 3.91 2.18 9.76
CA VAL A 83 4.13 3.61 10.07
C VAL A 83 3.62 4.52 8.94
N PRO A 84 3.92 4.29 7.65
CA PRO A 84 3.38 5.13 6.58
C PRO A 84 1.85 5.13 6.53
N ALA A 85 1.21 3.97 6.74
CA ALA A 85 -0.26 3.90 6.77
C ALA A 85 -0.85 4.66 7.96
N ARG A 86 -0.23 4.58 9.14
CA ARG A 86 -0.65 5.35 10.32
C ARG A 86 -0.53 6.85 10.09
N ILE A 87 0.58 7.30 9.50
CA ILE A 87 0.78 8.70 9.12
C ILE A 87 -0.31 9.14 8.14
N GLY A 88 -0.56 8.35 7.08
CA GLY A 88 -1.61 8.65 6.11
C GLY A 88 -3.01 8.75 6.75
N ALA A 89 -3.35 7.84 7.65
CA ALA A 89 -4.61 7.86 8.38
C ALA A 89 -4.76 9.12 9.26
N VAL A 90 -3.69 9.53 9.94
CA VAL A 90 -3.66 10.76 10.75
C VAL A 90 -3.78 12.00 9.87
N LEU A 91 -3.01 12.08 8.78
CA LEU A 91 -3.06 13.20 7.85
C LEU A 91 -4.46 13.37 7.24
N LYS A 92 -5.10 12.27 6.84
CA LYS A 92 -6.47 12.29 6.31
C LYS A 92 -7.49 12.81 7.31
N ARG A 93 -7.25 12.64 8.61
CA ARG A 93 -8.15 13.10 9.68
C ARG A 93 -7.98 14.58 10.02
N ILE A 94 -6.76 15.12 9.84
CA ILE A 94 -6.41 16.47 10.27
C ILE A 94 -6.44 17.46 9.10
N LEU A 95 -5.99 17.06 7.91
CA LEU A 95 -5.84 17.96 6.78
C LEU A 95 -7.14 18.08 5.95
N PRO A 96 -7.45 19.29 5.45
CA PRO A 96 -8.41 19.46 4.36
C PRO A 96 -7.96 18.67 3.12
N ALA A 97 -8.91 18.20 2.32
CA ALA A 97 -8.64 17.35 1.17
C ALA A 97 -7.64 17.98 0.18
N SER A 98 -7.78 19.27 -0.11
CA SER A 98 -6.87 20.01 -1.02
C SER A 98 -5.41 19.98 -0.55
N MET A 99 -5.17 20.17 0.75
CA MET A 99 -3.83 20.12 1.33
C MET A 99 -3.27 18.69 1.30
N LEU A 100 -4.10 17.70 1.63
CA LEU A 100 -3.68 16.29 1.56
C LEU A 100 -3.24 15.91 0.15
N TYR A 101 -4.02 16.29 -0.88
CA TYR A 101 -3.67 15.99 -2.27
C TYR A 101 -2.40 16.70 -2.71
N HIS A 102 -2.17 17.94 -2.28
CA HIS A 102 -0.93 18.65 -2.59
C HIS A 102 0.30 17.96 -1.99
N VAL A 103 0.18 17.42 -0.76
CA VAL A 103 1.25 16.64 -0.12
C VAL A 103 1.51 15.32 -0.85
N LEU A 104 0.46 14.63 -1.29
CA LEU A 104 0.58 13.36 -2.01
C LEU A 104 1.16 13.53 -3.43
N ALA A 105 0.75 14.58 -4.15
CA ALA A 105 1.22 14.87 -5.50
C ALA A 105 2.73 15.11 -5.57
N ARG A 106 3.34 15.64 -4.50
CA ARG A 106 4.79 15.88 -4.42
C ARG A 106 5.65 14.63 -4.26
N ARG A 107 5.03 13.46 -4.01
CA ARG A 107 5.72 12.18 -3.76
C ARG A 107 5.41 11.09 -4.78
N ALA A 108 4.61 11.40 -5.80
CA ALA A 108 4.31 10.51 -6.93
C ALA A 108 5.46 10.53 -7.94
#